data_AF-A0A7V9T624-F1
#
_entry.id   AF-A0A7V9T624-F1
#
_cell.length_a   1.000
_cell.length_b   1.000
_cell.length_c   1.000
_cell.angle_alpha   90.00
_cell.angle_beta   90.00
_cell.angle_gamma   90.00
#
_symmetry.space_group_name_H-M   'P 1'
#
loop_
_entity.id
_entity.type
_entity.pdbx_description
1 polymer ?
#
loop_
_entity_poly.entity_id
_entity_poly.type
_entity_poly.pdbx_seq_one_letter_code
_entity_poly.pdbx_strand_id
1 'polypeptide(L)'
;MTPFDKRADMIVHEEDPFNAETARAVLAEASLTPTAAFFSRNHGPIPRTDPAAWRLRVEGLVGEPLSFSLDELRERFAEREVVATLQCAGSRRAGLLEVRDIPGEAPWGPGAMGTATWRGVALADVLRAAGAHDAAAHVAFAGCDVSDEPGSPEAYGASIP
;
A
#
# COMPACT_ATOMS: atom_id res chain seq x y z
N MET A 1 0.15 -24.11 -2.74
CA MET A 1 0.37 -22.73 -2.27
C MET A 1 -0.73 -21.88 -2.86
N THR A 2 -1.41 -21.12 -2.03
CA THR A 2 -2.31 -20.04 -2.43
C THR A 2 -1.50 -18.89 -3.05
N PRO A 3 -2.09 -18.05 -3.91
CA PRO A 3 -1.41 -16.86 -4.44
C PRO A 3 -0.88 -15.98 -3.29
N PHE A 4 0.36 -15.49 -3.42
CA PHE A 4 0.97 -14.47 -2.54
C PHE A 4 0.97 -14.81 -1.04
N ASP A 5 1.11 -16.09 -0.68
CA ASP A 5 1.15 -16.60 0.70
C ASP A 5 -0.08 -16.23 1.54
N LYS A 6 -1.22 -16.04 0.87
CA LYS A 6 -2.50 -15.70 1.51
C LYS A 6 -3.21 -16.92 2.09
N ARG A 7 -4.14 -16.72 3.01
CA ARG A 7 -4.99 -17.82 3.47
C ARG A 7 -5.90 -18.33 2.33
N ALA A 8 -6.32 -19.58 2.43
CA ALA A 8 -7.23 -20.19 1.45
C ALA A 8 -8.68 -19.67 1.58
N ASP A 9 -9.04 -19.06 2.71
CA ASP A 9 -10.36 -18.50 3.01
C ASP A 9 -10.48 -17.00 2.72
N MET A 10 -9.53 -16.43 1.96
CA MET A 10 -9.67 -15.07 1.44
C MET A 10 -10.84 -15.00 0.46
N ILE A 11 -11.59 -13.89 0.52
CA ILE A 11 -12.67 -13.62 -0.43
C ILE A 11 -12.04 -12.89 -1.63
N VAL A 12 -11.82 -13.62 -2.73
CA VAL A 12 -11.17 -13.09 -3.94
C VAL A 12 -12.20 -12.39 -4.82
N HIS A 13 -11.95 -11.12 -5.15
CA HIS A 13 -12.77 -10.31 -6.05
C HIS A 13 -12.20 -10.26 -7.48
N GLU A 14 -10.87 -10.37 -7.60
CA GLU A 14 -10.15 -10.34 -8.87
C GLU A 14 -8.84 -11.13 -8.75
N GLU A 15 -8.48 -11.91 -9.77
CA GLU A 15 -7.26 -12.71 -9.76
C GLU A 15 -6.04 -11.94 -10.30
N ASP A 16 -6.24 -11.09 -11.31
CA ASP A 16 -5.19 -10.31 -11.96
C ASP A 16 -5.72 -8.95 -12.45
N PRO A 17 -5.38 -7.83 -11.77
CA PRO A 17 -4.54 -7.76 -10.57
C PRO A 17 -5.24 -8.39 -9.35
N PHE A 18 -4.45 -9.01 -8.46
CA PHE A 18 -5.01 -9.74 -7.33
C PHE A 18 -5.69 -8.81 -6.31
N ASN A 19 -7.01 -8.92 -6.16
CA ASN A 19 -7.79 -8.17 -5.18
C ASN A 19 -8.60 -9.15 -4.32
N ALA A 20 -8.34 -9.15 -3.01
CA ALA A 20 -8.99 -10.08 -2.09
C ALA A 20 -9.16 -9.46 -0.70
N GLU A 21 -10.27 -9.77 -0.03
CA GLU A 21 -10.57 -9.27 1.31
C GLU A 21 -10.56 -10.35 2.38
N THR A 22 -10.34 -9.92 3.62
CA THR A 22 -10.32 -10.80 4.78
C THR A 22 -11.73 -11.25 5.13
N ALA A 23 -11.92 -12.55 5.38
CA ALA A 23 -13.19 -13.06 5.89
C ALA A 23 -13.55 -12.38 7.23
N ARG A 24 -14.81 -11.96 7.38
CA ARG A 24 -15.29 -11.23 8.56
C ARG A 24 -15.02 -11.94 9.89
N ALA A 25 -15.13 -13.28 9.90
CA ALA A 25 -14.82 -14.07 11.08
C ALA A 25 -13.35 -13.89 11.51
N VAL A 26 -12.43 -13.91 10.55
CA VAL A 26 -10.99 -13.73 10.78
C VAL A 26 -10.66 -12.32 11.27
N LEU A 27 -11.34 -11.29 10.76
CA LEU A 27 -11.18 -9.92 11.28
C LEU A 27 -11.59 -9.79 12.76
N ALA A 28 -12.50 -10.63 13.25
CA ALA A 28 -12.96 -10.61 14.62
C ALA A 28 -12.11 -11.46 15.58
N GLU A 29 -11.17 -12.27 15.08
CA GLU A 29 -10.36 -13.20 15.88
C GLU A 29 -9.35 -12.47 16.77
N ALA A 30 -8.79 -11.35 16.30
CA ALA A 30 -7.73 -10.63 17.00
C ALA A 30 -7.72 -9.14 16.65
N SER A 31 -7.08 -8.33 17.51
CA SER A 31 -6.88 -6.90 17.25
C SER A 31 -5.88 -6.62 16.12
N LEU A 32 -4.94 -7.55 15.89
CA LEU A 32 -4.00 -7.51 14.78
C LEU A 32 -4.37 -8.61 13.78
N THR A 33 -4.56 -8.22 12.52
CA THR A 33 -4.86 -9.11 11.42
C THR A 33 -3.58 -9.83 10.99
N PRO A 34 -3.52 -11.17 10.98
CA PRO A 34 -2.36 -11.90 10.49
C PRO A 34 -1.99 -11.53 9.05
N THR A 35 -0.71 -11.48 8.69
CA THR A 35 -0.24 -11.08 7.35
C THR A 35 -0.89 -11.88 6.21
N ALA A 36 -1.03 -13.20 6.39
CA ALA A 36 -1.68 -14.08 5.43
C ALA A 36 -3.20 -13.82 5.29
N ALA A 37 -3.81 -13.18 6.29
CA ALA A 37 -5.21 -12.78 6.30
C ALA A 37 -5.42 -11.32 5.87
N PHE A 38 -4.39 -10.46 5.91
CA PHE A 38 -4.53 -9.04 5.60
C PHE A 38 -5.02 -8.85 4.15
N PHE A 39 -6.00 -7.98 3.92
CA PHE A 39 -6.57 -7.76 2.59
C PHE A 39 -5.50 -7.35 1.55
N SER A 40 -5.73 -7.66 0.29
CA SER A 40 -4.89 -7.25 -0.85
C SER A 40 -5.70 -6.36 -1.77
N ARG A 41 -5.23 -5.14 -2.04
CA ARG A 41 -5.76 -4.28 -3.11
C ARG A 41 -4.61 -3.89 -4.03
N ASN A 42 -4.65 -4.32 -5.29
CA ASN A 42 -3.67 -3.99 -6.31
C ASN A 42 -4.35 -3.37 -7.53
N HIS A 43 -3.73 -2.33 -8.12
CA HIS A 43 -4.20 -1.70 -9.38
C HIS A 43 -3.50 -2.27 -10.62
N GLY A 44 -2.39 -2.98 -10.43
CA GLY A 44 -1.63 -3.62 -11.50
C GLY A 44 -0.86 -4.84 -10.98
N PRO A 45 -0.04 -5.47 -11.84
CA PRO A 45 0.77 -6.62 -11.45
C PRO A 45 1.72 -6.28 -10.30
N ILE A 46 1.90 -7.22 -9.36
CA ILE A 46 2.83 -7.04 -8.25
C ILE A 46 4.28 -7.01 -8.79
N PRO A 47 5.04 -5.92 -8.57
CA PRO A 47 6.38 -5.79 -9.12
C PRO A 47 7.33 -6.81 -8.47
N ARG A 48 8.18 -7.43 -9.30
CA ARG A 48 9.30 -8.24 -8.81
C ARG A 48 10.51 -7.35 -8.64
N THR A 49 10.94 -7.17 -7.40
CA THR A 49 12.04 -6.27 -7.05
C THR A 49 13.17 -7.06 -6.39
N ASP A 50 14.41 -6.85 -6.85
CA ASP A 50 15.60 -7.29 -6.12
C ASP A 50 15.91 -6.29 -5.00
N PRO A 51 15.83 -6.69 -3.71
CA PRO A 51 16.08 -5.79 -2.59
C PRO A 51 17.49 -5.15 -2.61
N ALA A 52 18.50 -5.83 -3.16
CA ALA A 52 19.87 -5.32 -3.21
C ALA A 52 20.01 -4.21 -4.28
N ALA A 53 19.27 -4.32 -5.38
CA ALA A 53 19.26 -3.34 -6.46
C ALA A 53 18.26 -2.20 -6.25
N TRP A 54 17.24 -2.38 -5.40
CA TRP A 54 16.21 -1.39 -5.16
C TRP A 54 16.76 -0.09 -4.56
N ARG A 55 16.19 1.05 -4.97
CA ARG A 55 16.55 2.38 -4.46
C ARG A 55 15.30 3.23 -4.21
N LEU A 56 15.24 3.89 -3.06
CA LEU A 56 14.32 4.99 -2.78
C LEU A 56 14.96 6.30 -3.25
N ARG A 57 14.33 6.97 -4.21
CA ARG A 57 14.74 8.31 -4.63
C ARG A 57 13.89 9.35 -3.92
N VAL A 58 14.54 10.40 -3.41
CA VAL A 58 13.91 11.56 -2.77
C VAL A 58 14.33 12.78 -3.55
N GLU A 59 13.39 13.40 -4.25
CA GLU A 59 13.62 14.51 -5.18
C GLU A 59 12.51 15.57 -5.06
N GLY A 60 12.52 16.58 -5.94
CA GLY A 60 11.55 17.68 -5.91
C GLY A 60 12.07 18.90 -5.15
N LEU A 61 11.22 19.52 -4.32
CA LEU A 61 11.57 20.70 -3.51
C LEU A 61 12.37 20.31 -2.26
N VAL A 62 13.59 19.82 -2.48
CA VAL A 62 14.55 19.40 -1.47
C VAL A 62 15.88 20.12 -1.68
N GLY A 63 16.69 20.21 -0.62
CA GLY A 63 18.02 20.80 -0.70
C GLY A 63 18.99 19.99 -1.55
N GLU A 64 19.00 18.66 -1.37
CA GLU A 64 19.80 17.73 -2.16
C GLU A 64 18.96 16.49 -2.49
N PRO A 65 18.82 16.11 -3.78
CA PRO A 65 18.21 14.85 -4.15
C PRO A 65 19.01 13.67 -3.62
N LEU A 66 18.35 12.73 -2.94
CA LEU A 66 18.99 11.57 -2.33
C LEU A 66 18.49 10.27 -2.96
N SER A 67 19.34 9.25 -2.94
CA SER A 67 18.99 7.89 -3.35
C SER A 67 19.50 6.91 -2.31
N PHE A 68 18.59 6.20 -1.63
CA PHE A 68 18.91 5.24 -0.57
C PHE A 68 18.69 3.80 -1.03
N SER A 69 19.62 2.92 -0.73
CA SER A 69 19.38 1.48 -0.68
C SER A 69 18.52 1.10 0.53
N LEU A 70 17.98 -0.13 0.53
CA LEU A 70 17.21 -0.64 1.66
C LEU A 70 18.05 -0.75 2.94
N ASP A 71 19.33 -1.11 2.82
CA ASP A 71 20.22 -1.23 3.98
C ASP A 71 20.62 0.13 4.52
N GLU A 72 20.88 1.12 3.66
CA GLU A 72 21.11 2.51 4.11
C GLU A 72 19.91 3.08 4.87
N LEU A 73 18.67 2.74 4.47
CA LEU A 73 17.50 3.16 5.24
C LEU A 73 17.50 2.56 6.66
N ARG A 74 17.84 1.27 6.77
CA ARG A 74 17.88 0.55 8.06
C ARG A 74 19.00 1.03 8.97
N GLU A 75 20.15 1.36 8.40
CA GLU A 75 21.35 1.75 9.16
C GLU A 75 21.33 3.22 9.57
N ARG A 76 20.83 4.11 8.69
CA ARG A 76 20.93 5.57 8.89
C ARG A 76 19.81 6.15 9.75
N PHE A 77 18.66 5.50 9.82
CA PHE A 77 17.48 6.04 10.49
C PHE A 77 17.03 5.13 11.64
N ALA A 78 16.52 5.75 12.70
CA ALA A 78 15.95 5.00 13.81
C ALA A 78 14.70 4.24 13.36
N GLU A 79 14.66 2.95 13.69
CA GLU A 79 13.47 2.11 13.48
C GLU A 79 12.32 2.59 14.37
N ARG A 80 11.10 2.57 13.83
CA ARG A 80 9.87 2.90 14.53
C ARG A 80 8.81 1.86 14.24
N GLU A 81 7.97 1.61 15.23
CA GLU A 81 6.79 0.75 15.12
C GLU A 81 5.51 1.54 15.36
N VAL A 82 4.50 1.32 14.52
CA VAL A 82 3.18 1.94 14.64
C VAL A 82 2.12 0.87 14.42
N VAL A 83 1.17 0.73 15.35
CA VAL A 83 -0.03 -0.06 15.12
C VAL A 83 -1.04 0.81 14.37
N ALA A 84 -1.39 0.41 13.16
CA ALA A 84 -2.35 1.16 12.34
C ALA A 84 -3.27 0.23 11.55
N THR A 85 -4.51 0.68 11.39
CA THR A 85 -5.50 0.06 10.51
C THR A 85 -5.42 0.71 9.13
N LEU A 86 -5.28 -0.10 8.09
CA LEU A 86 -5.55 0.34 6.73
C LEU A 86 -6.96 -0.08 6.34
N GLN A 87 -7.70 0.83 5.71
CA GLN A 87 -9.05 0.59 5.21
C GLN A 87 -9.14 1.12 3.78
N CYS A 88 -9.59 0.29 2.86
CA CYS A 88 -9.84 0.71 1.49
C CYS A 88 -11.07 1.65 1.43
N ALA A 89 -11.00 2.70 0.62
CA ALA A 89 -12.16 3.56 0.34
C ALA A 89 -13.35 2.78 -0.24
N GLY A 90 -13.09 1.66 -0.93
CA GLY A 90 -14.10 0.74 -1.44
C GLY A 90 -14.74 -0.18 -0.40
N SER A 91 -14.30 -0.16 0.87
CA SER A 91 -14.85 -1.04 1.90
C SER A 91 -16.38 -0.90 2.01
N ARG A 92 -17.07 -2.05 2.04
CA ARG A 92 -18.54 -2.19 2.06
C ARG A 92 -19.27 -1.75 0.79
N ARG A 93 -18.58 -1.59 -0.34
CA ARG A 93 -19.21 -1.27 -1.64
C ARG A 93 -20.29 -2.26 -2.07
N ALA A 94 -20.21 -3.54 -1.66
CA ALA A 94 -21.25 -4.53 -1.93
C ALA A 94 -22.66 -4.03 -1.57
N GLY A 95 -22.81 -3.35 -0.42
CA GLY A 95 -24.10 -2.80 0.00
C GLY A 95 -24.57 -1.58 -0.81
N LEU A 96 -23.65 -0.85 -1.46
CA LEU A 96 -24.01 0.25 -2.37
C LEU A 96 -24.48 -0.30 -3.72
N LEU A 97 -23.87 -1.38 -4.20
CA LEU A 97 -24.26 -2.07 -5.44
C LEU A 97 -25.67 -2.67 -5.39
N GLU A 98 -26.16 -3.03 -4.19
CA GLU A 98 -27.57 -3.42 -3.98
C GLU A 98 -28.56 -2.28 -4.26
N VAL A 99 -28.14 -1.02 -4.14
CA VAL A 99 -28.97 0.17 -4.39
C VAL A 99 -28.89 0.61 -5.85
N ARG A 100 -27.68 0.67 -6.40
CA ARG A 100 -27.43 1.04 -7.80
C ARG A 100 -26.09 0.48 -8.26
N ASP A 101 -26.06 0.02 -9.51
CA ASP A 101 -24.83 -0.40 -10.17
C ASP A 101 -23.75 0.69 -10.18
N ILE A 102 -22.50 0.28 -9.98
CA ILE A 102 -21.30 1.11 -10.04
C ILE A 102 -20.34 0.42 -11.03
N PRO A 103 -20.38 0.80 -12.31
CA PRO A 103 -19.67 0.10 -13.36
C PRO A 103 -18.17 0.01 -13.10
N GLY A 104 -17.61 -1.19 -13.31
CA GLY A 104 -16.16 -1.44 -13.18
C GLY A 104 -15.65 -1.60 -11.74
N GLU A 105 -16.52 -1.56 -10.74
CA GLU A 105 -16.11 -1.61 -9.35
C GLU A 105 -16.33 -2.97 -8.69
N ALA A 106 -15.29 -3.48 -8.01
CA ALA A 106 -15.38 -4.73 -7.25
C ALA A 106 -16.34 -4.62 -6.05
N PRO A 107 -17.13 -5.67 -5.76
CA PRO A 107 -18.15 -5.68 -4.70
C PRO A 107 -17.54 -5.99 -3.32
N TRP A 108 -16.62 -5.15 -2.85
CA TRP A 108 -16.00 -5.33 -1.53
C TRP A 108 -17.03 -5.39 -0.41
N GLY A 109 -16.94 -6.43 0.42
CA GLY A 109 -17.62 -6.51 1.70
C GLY A 109 -16.93 -5.66 2.78
N PRO A 110 -17.16 -5.97 4.06
CA PRO A 110 -16.51 -5.25 5.17
C PRO A 110 -15.03 -5.66 5.37
N GLY A 111 -14.52 -6.61 4.58
CA GLY A 111 -13.22 -7.24 4.76
C GLY A 111 -12.04 -6.46 4.20
N ALA A 112 -12.30 -5.40 3.42
CA ALA A 112 -11.29 -4.55 2.79
C ALA A 112 -10.58 -3.61 3.80
N MET A 113 -10.16 -4.18 4.93
CA MET A 113 -9.47 -3.51 6.02
C MET A 113 -8.63 -4.50 6.81
N GLY A 114 -7.64 -4.00 7.56
CA GLY A 114 -6.84 -4.82 8.45
C GLY A 114 -5.96 -3.95 9.35
N THR A 115 -5.63 -4.46 10.53
CA THR A 115 -4.76 -3.77 11.51
C THR A 115 -3.47 -4.54 11.69
N ALA A 116 -2.33 -3.87 11.61
CA ALA A 116 -1.02 -4.51 11.78
C ALA A 116 -0.06 -3.58 12.53
N THR A 117 1.02 -4.17 13.06
CA THR A 117 2.20 -3.43 13.48
C THR A 117 3.07 -3.16 12.24
N TRP A 118 3.23 -1.90 11.90
CA TRP A 118 4.06 -1.43 10.80
C TRP A 118 5.41 -1.01 11.36
N ARG A 119 6.48 -1.56 10.78
CA ARG A 119 7.85 -1.28 11.20
C ARG A 119 8.64 -0.67 10.06
N GLY A 120 9.35 0.42 10.32
CA GLY A 120 10.15 1.10 9.31
C GLY A 120 10.77 2.40 9.80
N VAL A 121 11.09 3.28 8.85
CA VAL A 121 11.69 4.59 9.11
C VAL A 121 10.62 5.67 9.03
N ALA A 122 10.72 6.72 9.85
CA ALA A 122 9.81 7.85 9.71
C ALA A 122 10.10 8.63 8.43
N LEU A 123 9.07 8.86 7.61
CA LEU A 123 9.15 9.73 6.43
C LEU A 123 9.73 11.12 6.78
N ALA A 124 9.35 11.68 7.92
CA ALA A 124 9.87 12.98 8.39
C ALA A 124 11.40 12.99 8.55
N ASP A 125 12.01 11.86 8.95
CA ASP A 125 13.46 11.77 9.13
C ASP A 125 14.18 11.68 7.77
N VAL A 126 13.58 10.96 6.82
CA VAL A 126 14.07 10.88 5.42
C VAL A 126 13.99 12.25 4.73
N LEU A 127 12.86 12.95 4.86
CA LEU A 127 12.66 14.29 4.27
C LEU A 127 13.60 15.32 4.89
N ARG A 128 13.84 15.26 6.21
CA ARG A 128 14.82 16.12 6.87
C ARG A 128 16.24 15.85 6.37
N ALA A 129 16.59 14.59 6.14
CA ALA A 129 17.90 14.24 5.59
C ALA A 129 18.12 14.77 4.17
N ALA A 130 17.08 14.80 3.32
CA ALA A 130 17.12 15.42 2.00
C ALA A 130 17.05 16.96 2.03
N GLY A 131 16.75 17.55 3.19
CA GLY A 131 16.56 18.99 3.34
C GLY A 131 15.29 19.48 2.64
N ALA A 132 14.15 18.83 2.89
CA ALA A 132 12.85 19.27 2.36
C ALA A 132 12.60 20.76 2.66
N HIS A 133 12.20 21.51 1.63
CA HIS A 133 12.01 22.96 1.73
C HIS A 133 10.67 23.28 2.41
N ASP A 134 10.62 24.31 3.26
CA ASP A 134 9.41 24.76 3.97
C ASP A 134 8.27 25.23 3.04
N ALA A 135 8.57 25.44 1.75
CA ALA A 135 7.60 25.83 0.73
C ALA A 135 6.98 24.62 0.03
N ALA A 136 7.47 23.40 0.27
CA ALA A 136 6.85 22.18 -0.22
C ALA A 136 5.50 21.99 0.49
N ALA A 137 4.43 21.92 -0.29
CA ALA A 137 3.06 21.80 0.23
C ALA A 137 2.54 20.35 0.27
N HIS A 138 3.24 19.45 -0.43
CA HIS A 138 2.85 18.04 -0.54
C HIS A 138 4.09 17.17 -0.72
N VAL A 139 3.96 15.93 -0.26
CA VAL A 139 4.89 14.83 -0.57
C VAL A 139 4.16 13.85 -1.48
N ALA A 140 4.67 13.67 -2.69
CA ALA A 140 4.17 12.68 -3.64
C ALA A 140 4.97 11.37 -3.55
N PHE A 141 4.29 10.26 -3.72
CA PHE A 141 4.84 8.91 -3.73
C PHE A 141 4.51 8.25 -5.06
N ALA A 142 5.48 7.53 -5.63
CA ALA A 142 5.29 6.71 -6.82
C ALA A 142 5.73 5.27 -6.52
N GLY A 143 4.90 4.31 -6.93
CA GLY A 143 5.17 2.88 -6.85
C GLY A 143 6.14 2.39 -7.93
N CYS A 144 6.50 1.11 -7.86
CA CYS A 144 7.25 0.42 -8.91
C CYS A 144 6.35 -0.43 -9.83
N ASP A 145 5.06 -0.50 -9.50
CA ASP A 145 4.03 -1.11 -10.33
C ASP A 145 3.68 -0.19 -11.51
N VAL A 146 3.05 -0.78 -12.53
CA VAL A 146 2.47 -0.04 -13.65
C VAL A 146 1.03 -0.54 -13.77
N SER A 147 0.08 0.37 -13.65
CA SER A 147 -1.34 0.07 -13.86
C SER A 147 -1.72 0.37 -15.30
N ASP A 148 -2.37 -0.58 -15.96
CA ASP A 148 -2.88 -0.43 -17.32
C ASP A 148 -4.24 0.29 -17.33
N GLU A 149 -4.36 1.41 -16.61
CA GLU A 149 -5.58 2.24 -16.70
C GLU A 149 -5.69 2.87 -18.11
N PRO A 150 -6.90 2.99 -18.69
CA PRO A 150 -7.06 3.44 -20.07
C PRO A 150 -6.55 4.89 -20.27
N GLY A 151 -5.39 5.04 -20.90
CA GLY A 151 -4.89 6.34 -21.38
C GLY A 151 -3.38 6.54 -21.28
N SER A 152 -2.74 5.99 -20.24
CA SER A 152 -1.29 6.01 -20.07
C SER A 152 -0.86 4.99 -19.01
N PRO A 153 -0.01 3.99 -19.36
CA PRO A 153 0.61 3.14 -18.35
C PRO A 153 1.49 4.02 -17.44
N GLU A 154 1.06 4.18 -16.20
CA GLU A 154 1.73 5.02 -15.21
C GLU A 154 1.98 4.25 -13.92
N ALA A 155 2.98 4.70 -13.17
CA ALA A 155 3.21 4.19 -11.84
C ALA A 155 2.09 4.61 -10.91
N TYR A 156 1.64 3.69 -10.04
CA TYR A 156 0.65 4.06 -9.04
C TYR A 156 1.18 5.18 -8.14
N GLY A 157 0.40 6.24 -7.97
CA GLY A 157 0.81 7.43 -7.25
C GLY A 157 -0.20 7.91 -6.23
N ALA A 158 0.29 8.51 -5.16
CA ALA A 158 -0.51 9.22 -4.16
C ALA A 158 0.28 10.40 -3.60
N SER A 159 -0.39 11.30 -2.87
CA SER A 159 0.30 12.35 -2.13
C SER A 159 -0.37 12.62 -0.78
N ILE A 160 0.42 13.16 0.15
CA ILE A 160 -0.07 13.74 1.41
C ILE A 160 0.42 15.18 1.52
N PRO A 161 -0.26 16.06 2.28
CA PRO A 161 0.28 17.37 2.64
C PRO A 161 1.63 17.27 3.37
#